data_AF-A0A2M7A2J8-F1
#
_entry.id   AF-A0A2M7A2J8-F1
#
_cell.length_a   1.000
_cell.length_b   1.000
_cell.length_c   1.000
_cell.angle_alpha   90.00
_cell.angle_beta   90.00
_cell.angle_gamma   90.00
#
_symmetry.space_group_name_H-M   'P 1'
#
loop_
_entity.id
_entity.type
_entity.pdbx_description
1 polymer ?
#
loop_
_entity_poly.entity_id
_entity_poly.type
_entity_poly.pdbx_seq_one_letter_code
_entity_poly.pdbx_strand_id
1 'polypeptide(L)'
;MEYVAIALAFNVAARGRRLSEVKENLVEAVEAVNEGIEEDGVSVEPISAEELIEFLRETSAVPCSVRARDREGVPLQVFCYA
;
A
#
# COMPACT_ATOMS: atom_id res chain seq x y z
N MET A 1 -19.56 -1.71 -4.54
CA MET A 1 -18.61 -0.61 -4.76
C MET A 1 -17.63 -0.64 -3.60
N GLU A 2 -16.34 -0.66 -3.89
CA GLU A 2 -15.28 -0.58 -2.89
C GLU A 2 -14.56 0.75 -3.04
N TYR A 3 -14.13 1.31 -1.93
CA TYR A 3 -13.36 2.52 -1.84
C TYR A 3 -11.91 2.16 -1.55
N VAL A 4 -10.98 2.88 -2.17
CA VAL A 4 -9.55 2.76 -1.93
C VAL A 4 -9.04 4.13 -1.49
N ALA A 5 -8.28 4.17 -0.40
CA ALA A 5 -7.52 5.35 0.02
C ALA A 5 -6.03 5.03 -0.01
N ILE A 6 -5.23 6.02 -0.40
CA ILE A 6 -3.78 5.92 -0.49
C ILE A 6 -3.18 7.02 0.37
N ALA A 7 -2.35 6.65 1.34
CA ALA A 7 -1.55 7.60 2.12
C ALA A 7 -0.19 7.75 1.45
N LEU A 8 -0.08 8.78 0.61
CA LEU A 8 1.12 9.06 -0.20
C LEU A 8 2.40 9.23 0.63
N ALA A 9 2.28 9.75 1.86
CA ALA A 9 3.41 9.95 2.75
C ALA A 9 4.08 8.63 3.21
N PHE A 10 3.32 7.54 3.22
CA PHE A 10 3.77 6.23 3.69
C PHE A 10 3.73 5.17 2.59
N ASN A 11 3.32 5.54 1.37
CA ASN A 11 3.10 4.63 0.24
C ASN A 11 2.20 3.43 0.57
N VAL A 12 1.25 3.60 1.49
CA VAL A 12 0.28 2.55 1.89
C VAL A 12 -1.09 2.81 1.29
N ALA A 13 -1.81 1.74 1.01
CA ALA A 13 -3.18 1.79 0.54
C ALA A 13 -4.09 0.91 1.40
N ALA A 14 -5.31 1.38 1.62
CA ALA A 14 -6.36 0.66 2.33
C ALA A 14 -7.64 0.63 1.51
N ARG A 15 -8.43 -0.44 1.68
CA ARG A 15 -9.70 -0.65 0.98
C ARG A 15 -10.84 -0.93 1.96
N GLY A 16 -12.07 -0.67 1.53
CA GLY A 16 -13.25 -0.89 2.35
C GLY A 16 -14.55 -0.64 1.59
N ARG A 17 -15.67 -1.11 2.11
CA ARG A 17 -17.00 -0.92 1.51
C ARG A 17 -17.66 0.38 1.94
N ARG A 18 -17.15 1.02 2.99
CA ARG A 18 -17.58 2.34 3.50
C ARG A 18 -16.38 3.26 3.72
N LEU A 19 -16.59 4.56 3.62
CA LEU A 19 -15.53 5.55 3.89
C LEU A 19 -15.01 5.48 5.34
N SER A 20 -15.87 5.17 6.31
CA SER A 20 -15.46 5.00 7.71
C SER A 20 -14.52 3.80 7.88
N GLU A 21 -14.85 2.68 7.25
CA GLU A 21 -14.05 1.45 7.25
C GLU A 21 -12.70 1.68 6.54
N VAL A 22 -12.69 2.36 5.39
CA VAL A 22 -11.44 2.72 4.71
C VAL A 22 -10.54 3.56 5.59
N LYS A 23 -11.11 4.52 6.32
CA LYS A 23 -10.34 5.37 7.23
C LYS A 23 -9.71 4.55 8.35
N GLU A 24 -10.47 3.67 8.99
CA GLU A 24 -9.98 2.78 10.05
C GLU A 24 -8.85 1.88 9.51
N ASN A 25 -9.08 1.21 8.38
CA ASN A 25 -8.09 0.35 7.76
C ASN A 25 -6.82 1.12 7.33
N LEU A 26 -6.94 2.39 6.93
CA LEU A 26 -5.79 3.20 6.55
C LEU A 26 -4.94 3.59 7.75
N VAL A 27 -5.58 3.88 8.90
CA VAL A 27 -4.86 4.18 10.15
C VAL A 27 -4.07 2.96 10.59
N GLU A 28 -4.71 1.79 10.64
CA GLU A 28 -4.05 0.52 11.00
C GLU A 28 -2.86 0.22 10.07
N ALA A 29 -3.02 0.43 8.76
CA ALA A 29 -1.94 0.21 7.80
C ALA A 29 -0.74 1.15 8.01
N VAL A 30 -0.99 2.42 8.34
CA VAL A 30 0.08 3.40 8.63
C VAL A 30 0.79 3.04 9.93
N GLU A 31 0.06 2.66 10.97
CA GLU A 31 0.65 2.24 12.26
C GLU A 31 1.56 1.02 12.09
N ALA A 32 1.10 -0.01 11.36
CA ALA A 32 1.89 -1.20 11.08
C ALA A 32 3.17 -0.90 10.28
N VAL A 33 3.11 0.04 9.32
CA VAL A 33 4.30 0.46 8.56
C VAL A 33 5.27 1.24 9.43
N ASN A 34 4.80 2.13 10.29
CA ASN A 34 5.68 2.85 11.21
C ASN A 34 6.42 1.91 12.15
N GLU A 35 5.73 0.89 12.69
CA GLU A 35 6.37 -0.14 13.52
C GLU A 35 7.47 -0.90 12.73
N GLY A 36 7.18 -1.32 11.49
CA GLY A 36 8.17 -1.99 10.64
C GLY A 36 9.35 -1.11 10.24
N ILE A 37 9.13 0.18 9.96
CA ILE A 37 10.18 1.17 9.66
C ILE A 37 11.14 1.29 10.85
N GLU A 38 10.61 1.41 12.06
CA GLU A 38 11.41 1.51 13.28
C GLU A 38 12.21 0.23 13.54
N GLU A 39 11.64 -0.95 13.29
CA GLU A 39 12.31 -2.24 13.48
C GLU A 39 13.43 -2.48 12.46
N ASP A 40 13.22 -2.17 11.19
CA ASP A 40 14.15 -2.48 10.10
C ASP A 40 15.11 -1.32 9.77
N GLY A 41 14.93 -0.14 10.39
CA GLY A 41 15.73 1.06 10.14
C GLY A 41 15.58 1.63 8.72
N VAL A 42 14.45 1.36 8.08
CA VAL A 42 14.16 1.73 6.69
C VAL A 42 13.50 3.11 6.66
N SER A 43 13.92 3.99 5.75
CA SER A 43 13.24 5.28 5.53
C SER A 43 12.25 5.15 4.37
N VAL A 44 11.02 5.64 4.56
CA VAL A 44 10.03 5.76 3.47
C VAL A 44 10.06 7.17 2.93
N GLU A 45 10.27 7.30 1.61
CA GLU A 45 10.16 8.59 0.93
C GLU A 45 8.72 8.82 0.46
N PRO A 46 8.14 9.99 0.76
CA PRO A 46 6.78 10.32 0.32
C PRO A 46 6.76 10.48 -1.20
N ILE A 47 5.73 9.93 -1.85
CA ILE A 47 5.47 10.16 -3.28
C ILE A 47 4.48 11.33 -3.44
N SER A 48 4.64 12.15 -4.48
CA SER A 48 3.61 13.14 -4.83
C SER A 48 2.42 12.49 -5.53
N ALA A 49 1.29 13.20 -5.59
CA ALA A 49 0.12 12.71 -6.34
C ALA A 49 0.42 12.66 -7.85
N GLU A 50 1.17 13.63 -8.35
CA GLU A 50 1.60 13.74 -9.73
C GLU A 50 2.49 12.54 -10.13
N GLU A 51 3.52 12.24 -9.32
CA GLU A 51 4.39 11.09 -9.53
C GLU A 51 3.61 9.77 -9.47
N LEU A 52 2.68 9.63 -8.51
CA LEU A 52 1.82 8.46 -8.45
C LEU A 52 0.94 8.33 -9.71
N ILE A 53 0.35 9.44 -10.20
CA ILE A 53 -0.47 9.44 -11.40
C ILE A 53 0.36 9.07 -12.64
N GLU A 54 1.58 9.60 -12.77
CA GLU A 54 2.50 9.26 -13.86
C GLU A 54 2.88 7.78 -13.80
N PHE A 55 3.27 7.28 -12.62
CA PHE A 55 3.54 5.87 -12.39
C PHE A 55 2.36 4.98 -12.80
N LEU A 56 1.13 5.33 -12.40
CA LEU A 56 -0.08 4.58 -12.73
C LEU A 56 -0.44 4.64 -14.23
N ARG A 57 -0.01 5.69 -14.95
CA ARG A 57 -0.23 5.83 -16.39
C ARG A 57 0.78 5.04 -17.20
N GLU A 58 2.02 4.99 -16.75
CA GLU A 58 3.11 4.26 -17.41
C GLU A 58 3.07 2.76 -17.14
N THR A 59 2.40 2.35 -16.06
CA THR A 59 2.22 0.95 -15.71
C THR A 59 1.18 0.27 -16.60
N SER A 60 1.64 -0.44 -17.62
CA SER A 60 0.87 -1.59 -18.13
C SER A 60 0.86 -2.64 -17.03
N ALA A 61 -0.28 -2.91 -16.41
CA ALA A 61 -0.38 -3.89 -15.32
C ALA A 61 0.06 -5.28 -15.82
N VAL A 62 1.29 -5.68 -15.51
CA VAL A 62 1.76 -7.05 -15.73
C VAL A 62 1.52 -7.81 -14.43
N PRO A 63 0.58 -8.75 -14.37
CA PRO A 63 0.38 -9.54 -13.17
C PRO A 63 1.63 -10.39 -12.91
N CYS A 64 2.45 -9.97 -11.95
CA CYS A 64 3.53 -10.80 -11.44
C CYS A 64 3.02 -11.51 -10.17
N SER A 65 2.83 -12.82 -10.25
CA SER A 65 2.42 -13.62 -9.10
C SER A 65 3.63 -13.85 -8.18
N VAL A 66 4.01 -12.84 -7.40
CA VAL A 66 4.99 -13.05 -6.32
C VAL A 66 4.24 -13.67 -5.14
N ARG A 67 4.69 -14.86 -4.72
CA ARG A 67 4.17 -15.53 -3.52
C ARG A 67 4.81 -14.87 -2.29
N ALA A 68 4.27 -13.74 -1.85
CA ALA A 68 4.62 -13.17 -0.55
C ALA A 68 3.63 -13.65 0.52
N ARG A 69 4.09 -13.75 1.76
CA ARG A 69 3.27 -14.01 2.94
C ARG A 69 3.61 -12.98 4.00
N ASP A 70 2.62 -12.55 4.78
CA ASP A 70 2.89 -11.71 5.97
C ASP A 70 3.55 -12.53 7.10
N ARG A 71 3.83 -11.87 8.24
CA ARG A 71 4.43 -12.50 9.42
C ARG A 71 3.56 -13.62 10.02
N GLU A 72 2.26 -13.65 9.74
CA GLU A 72 1.31 -14.68 10.18
C GLU A 72 1.08 -15.78 9.13
N GLY A 73 1.74 -15.69 7.97
CA GLY A 73 1.67 -16.67 6.90
C GLY A 73 0.51 -16.49 5.92
N VAL A 74 -0.21 -15.36 5.97
CA VAL A 74 -1.31 -15.05 5.05
C VAL A 74 -0.75 -14.65 3.68
N PRO A 75 -1.27 -15.21 2.57
CA PRO A 75 -0.82 -14.84 1.23
C PRO A 75 -1.08 -13.37 0.92
N LEU A 76 -0.02 -12.63 0.56
CA LEU A 76 -0.10 -11.26 0.08
C LEU A 76 -0.18 -11.25 -1.44
N GLN A 77 -1.15 -10.51 -1.97
CA GLN A 77 -1.22 -10.24 -3.40
C GLN A 77 -0.30 -9.06 -3.71
N VAL A 78 0.92 -9.36 -4.14
CA VAL A 78 1.92 -8.35 -4.50
C VAL A 78 1.73 -8.01 -5.97
N PHE A 79 1.40 -6.76 -6.24
CA PHE A 79 1.44 -6.22 -7.59
C PHE A 79 2.84 -5.65 -7.81
N CYS A 80 3.63 -6.29 -8.66
CA CYS A 80 4.88 -5.72 -9.14
C CYS A 80 4.56 -4.80 -10.31
N TYR A 81 5.09 -3.60 -10.26
CA TYR A 81 5.05 -2.63 -11.32
C TYR A 81 6.48 -2.55 -11.89
N ALA A 82 6.61 -2.67 -13.20
CA ALA A 82 7.91 -2.72 -13.91
C ALA A 82 8.41 -1.32 -14.24
#